data_AF-A0AB36Z1U6-F1
#
_entry.id   AF-A0AB36Z1U6-F1
#
_cell.length_a   1.000
_cell.length_b   1.000
_cell.length_c   1.000
_cell.angle_alpha   90.00
_cell.angle_beta   90.00
_cell.angle_gamma   90.00
#
_symmetry.space_group_name_H-M   'P 1'
#
loop_
_entity.id
_entity.type
_entity.pdbx_description
1 polymer ?
#
loop_
_entity_poly.entity_id
_entity_poly.type
_entity_poly.pdbx_seq_one_letter_code
_entity_poly.pdbx_strand_id
1 'polypeptide(L)'
;MKKSPTNPVRFSPLRISFHIASIGILNILRFDSLDSAGNLPKHLESLLEKSKRYVLPERGVRSCPRVVKGTPQKYPRKCQSIS
;
A
#
# COMPACT_ATOMS: atom_id res chain seq x y z
N MET A 1 32.58 18.18 4.58
CA MET A 1 31.52 17.33 5.15
C MET A 1 30.92 16.48 4.03
N LYS A 2 31.16 15.16 4.02
CA LYS A 2 30.56 14.26 3.03
C LYS A 2 29.11 13.98 3.47
N LYS A 3 28.11 14.40 2.70
CA LYS A 3 26.72 13.96 2.90
C LYS A 3 26.70 12.44 2.71
N SER A 4 26.33 11.70 3.75
CA SER A 4 26.08 10.26 3.66
C SER A 4 25.03 10.00 2.58
N PRO A 5 25.17 8.95 1.74
CA PRO A 5 24.12 8.60 0.80
C PRO A 5 22.89 8.22 1.63
N THR A 6 21.83 9.02 1.54
CA THR A 6 20.53 8.65 2.06
C THR A 6 20.11 7.41 1.29
N ASN A 7 20.38 6.23 1.86
CA ASN A 7 19.98 4.97 1.26
C ASN A 7 18.48 5.07 0.96
N PRO A 8 18.05 4.90 -0.31
CA PRO A 8 16.63 4.90 -0.61
C PRO A 8 16.00 3.81 0.25
N VAL A 9 14.97 4.17 1.00
CA VAL A 9 14.29 3.23 1.88
C VAL A 9 13.76 2.10 1.00
N ARG A 10 14.31 0.88 1.16
CA ARG A 10 14.09 -0.24 0.23
C ARG A 10 12.76 -0.93 0.55
N PHE A 11 11.66 -0.33 0.12
CA PHE A 11 10.36 -0.99 0.08
C PHE A 11 9.99 -1.33 -1.35
N SER A 12 9.34 -2.47 -1.55
CA SER A 12 8.70 -2.75 -2.84
C SER A 12 7.60 -1.71 -3.07
N PRO A 13 7.56 -1.01 -4.22
CA PRO A 13 6.50 -0.04 -4.52
C PRO A 13 5.09 -0.62 -4.37
N LEU A 14 4.94 -1.93 -4.63
CA LEU A 14 3.69 -2.68 -4.50
C LEU A 14 3.20 -2.81 -3.05
N ARG A 15 4.07 -2.58 -2.07
CA ARG A 15 3.75 -2.65 -0.63
C ARG A 15 3.41 -1.29 -0.04
N ILE A 16 3.55 -0.19 -0.76
CA ILE A 16 3.26 1.15 -0.24
C ILE A 16 1.79 1.48 -0.48
N SER A 17 1.10 2.01 0.53
CA SER A 17 -0.28 2.47 0.38
C SER A 17 -0.32 3.72 -0.50
N PHE A 18 -0.98 3.62 -1.66
CA PHE A 18 -1.08 4.74 -2.61
C PHE A 18 -1.71 5.99 -1.98
N HIS A 19 -2.80 5.82 -1.22
CA HIS A 19 -3.56 6.94 -0.66
C HIS A 19 -2.77 7.74 0.39
N ILE A 20 -2.12 7.07 1.35
CA ILE A 20 -1.37 7.77 2.40
C ILE A 20 -0.10 8.40 1.82
N ALA A 21 0.59 7.70 0.91
CA ALA A 21 1.77 8.22 0.24
C ALA A 21 1.44 9.45 -0.62
N SER A 22 0.32 9.43 -1.35
CA SER A 22 -0.10 10.57 -2.17
C SER A 22 -0.46 11.79 -1.33
N ILE A 23 -1.13 11.61 -0.19
CA ILE A 23 -1.37 12.69 0.77
C ILE A 23 -0.05 13.29 1.26
N GLY A 24 0.93 12.47 1.62
CA GLY A 24 2.24 12.94 2.07
C GLY A 24 2.97 13.78 1.03
N ILE A 25 2.97 13.33 -0.23
CA ILE A 25 3.57 14.06 -1.36
C ILE A 25 2.81 15.36 -1.64
N LEU A 26 1.47 15.31 -1.65
CA LEU A 26 0.65 16.49 -1.88
C LEU A 26 0.86 17.55 -0.78
N ASN A 27 1.07 17.14 0.46
CA ASN A 27 1.32 18.08 1.55
C ASN A 27 2.63 18.86 1.33
N ILE A 28 3.71 18.21 0.89
CA ILE A 28 4.95 18.90 0.49
C ILE A 28 4.65 19.94 -0.59
N LEU A 29 3.99 19.50 -1.68
CA LEU A 29 3.70 20.38 -2.82
C LEU A 29 2.79 21.56 -2.46
N ARG A 30 1.88 21.38 -1.50
CA ARG A 30 0.90 22.40 -1.09
C ARG A 30 1.46 23.39 -0.09
N PHE A 31 2.26 22.93 0.88
CA PHE A 31 2.60 23.72 2.06
C PHE A 31 4.07 24.17 2.11
N ASP A 32 4.99 23.46 1.44
CA ASP A 32 6.41 23.82 1.55
C ASP A 32 6.76 25.13 0.84
N SER A 33 5.88 25.63 -0.04
CA SER A 33 6.01 26.98 -0.61
C SER A 33 5.81 28.11 0.41
N LEU A 34 5.18 27.82 1.55
CA LEU A 34 4.99 28.76 2.65
C LEU A 34 6.23 28.86 3.55
N ASP A 35 7.13 27.88 3.47
CA ASP A 35 8.39 27.86 4.21
C ASP A 35 9.54 28.34 3.30
N SER A 36 10.72 28.55 3.89
CA SER A 36 11.92 28.87 3.13
C SER A 36 12.27 27.73 2.17
N ALA A 37 12.56 28.06 0.89
CA ALA A 37 12.98 27.08 -0.11
C ALA A 37 14.21 26.25 0.31
N GLY A 38 15.05 26.78 1.20
CA GLY A 38 16.20 26.07 1.77
C GLY A 38 15.84 24.91 2.71
N ASN A 39 14.58 24.82 3.17
CA ASN A 39 14.10 23.74 4.03
C ASN A 39 13.52 22.54 3.27
N LEU A 40 13.27 22.66 1.96
CA LEU A 40 12.75 21.55 1.13
C LEU A 40 13.51 20.21 1.32
N PRO A 41 14.85 20.18 1.37
CA PRO A 41 15.57 18.93 1.59
C PRO A 41 15.23 18.28 2.94
N LYS A 42 15.04 19.08 3.99
CA LYS A 42 14.69 18.60 5.33
C LYS A 42 13.27 18.02 5.37
N HIS A 43 12.33 18.67 4.69
CA HIS A 43 10.95 18.18 4.57
C HIS A 43 10.89 16.85 3.83
N LEU A 44 11.68 16.73 2.76
CA LEU A 44 11.80 15.49 1.99
C LEU A 44 12.43 14.37 2.82
N GLU A 45 13.50 14.64 3.57
CA GLU A 45 14.09 13.70 4.54
C GLU A 45 13.06 13.26 5.59
N SER A 46 12.29 14.20 6.15
CA SER A 46 11.22 13.88 7.12
C SER A 46 10.12 13.00 6.50
N LEU A 47 9.72 13.27 5.26
CA LEU A 47 8.74 12.45 4.55
C LEU A 47 9.26 11.02 4.34
N LEU A 48 10.52 10.88 3.93
CA LEU A 48 11.15 9.58 3.74
C LEU A 48 11.27 8.81 5.07
N GLU A 49 11.57 9.48 6.17
CA GLU A 49 11.56 8.86 7.49
C GLU A 49 10.16 8.36 7.88
N LYS A 50 9.13 9.18 7.64
CA LYS A 50 7.72 8.83 7.87
C LYS A 50 7.23 7.73 6.93
N SER A 51 7.82 7.59 5.74
CA SER A 51 7.39 6.65 4.69
C SER A 51 7.40 5.18 5.14
N LYS A 52 8.20 4.84 6.16
CA LYS A 52 8.20 3.51 6.80
C LYS A 52 6.81 3.11 7.33
N ARG A 53 5.98 4.09 7.72
CA ARG A 53 4.60 3.88 8.18
C ARG A 53 3.59 3.69 7.03
N TYR A 54 3.97 4.02 5.80
CA TYR A 54 3.10 3.87 4.62
C TYR A 54 3.15 2.46 4.02
N VAL A 55 3.99 1.59 4.58
CA VAL A 55 4.06 0.19 4.17
C VAL A 55 2.80 -0.53 4.65
N LEU A 56 2.08 -1.12 3.71
CA LEU A 56 0.93 -1.95 3.99
C LEU A 56 1.35 -3.15 4.84
N PRO A 57 0.53 -3.54 5.84
CA PRO A 57 0.80 -4.73 6.62
C PRO A 57 0.91 -5.96 5.73
N GLU A 58 1.55 -7.00 6.25
CA GLU A 58 1.60 -8.27 5.54
C GLU A 58 0.20 -8.82 5.32
N ARG A 59 0.02 -9.52 4.19
CA ARG A 59 -1.26 -10.14 3.89
C ARG A 59 -1.49 -11.25 4.92
N GLY A 60 -2.50 -11.07 5.77
CA GLY A 60 -2.91 -12.09 6.72
C GLY A 60 -3.32 -13.41 6.03
N VAL A 61 -3.21 -14.51 6.78
CA VAL A 61 -3.69 -15.83 6.37
C VAL A 61 -5.19 -15.76 6.18
N ARG A 62 -5.68 -16.25 5.04
CA ARG A 62 -7.12 -16.33 4.78
C ARG A 62 -7.68 -17.60 5.39
N SER A 63 -8.85 -17.49 5.99
CA SER A 63 -9.61 -18.66 6.45
C SER A 63 -10.08 -19.54 5.28
N CYS A 64 -10.30 -18.95 4.10
CA CYS A 64 -10.69 -19.66 2.89
C CYS A 64 -9.71 -19.37 1.73
N PRO A 65 -9.47 -20.36 0.85
CA PRO A 65 -8.60 -20.18 -0.30
C PRO A 65 -9.26 -19.23 -1.32
N ARG A 66 -8.44 -18.56 -2.15
CA ARG A 66 -8.93 -17.77 -3.29
C ARG A 66 -9.41 -18.71 -4.40
N VAL A 67 -10.63 -19.19 -4.26
CA VAL A 67 -11.27 -20.10 -5.22
C VAL A 67 -12.60 -19.50 -5.65
N VAL A 68 -12.87 -19.55 -6.96
CA VAL A 68 -14.22 -19.28 -7.48
C VAL A 68 -15.09 -20.43 -7.01
N LYS A 69 -16.00 -20.17 -6.07
CA LYS A 69 -17.02 -21.17 -5.71
C LYS A 69 -17.80 -21.51 -6.97
N GLY A 70 -17.96 -22.81 -7.25
CA GLY A 70 -18.81 -23.25 -8.35
C GLY A 70 -20.19 -22.61 -8.23
N THR A 71 -20.82 -22.30 -9.37
CA THR A 71 -22.17 -21.76 -9.37
C THR A 71 -23.09 -22.74 -8.62
N PRO A 72 -23.82 -22.28 -7.59
CA PRO A 72 -24.69 -23.16 -6.85
C PRO A 72 -25.76 -23.68 -7.80
N GLN A 73 -26.02 -24.99 -7.75
CA GLN A 73 -27.08 -25.58 -8.56
C GLN A 73 -28.43 -25.03 -8.09
N LYS A 74 -29.16 -24.36 -8.99
CA LYS A 74 -30.41 -23.63 -8.67
C LYS A 74 -31.54 -24.53 -8.13
N TYR A 75 -31.60 -25.78 -8.60
CA TYR A 75 -32.63 -26.74 -8.20
C TYR A 75 -32.03 -28.14 -8.01
N PRO A 76 -32.48 -28.91 -6.99
CA PRO A 76 -31.99 -30.26 -6.73
C PRO A 76 -32.15 -31.16 -7.97
N ARG A 77 -31.17 -32.01 -8.23
CA ARG A 77 -31.32 -33.06 -9.27
C ARG A 77 -32.39 -34.03 -8.81
N LYS A 78 -33.35 -34.35 -9.67
CA LYS A 78 -34.32 -35.43 -9.38
C LYS A 78 -33.54 -36.71 -9.05
N CYS A 79 -33.89 -37.37 -7.95
CA CYS A 79 -33.44 -38.73 -7.68
C CYS A 79 -33.98 -39.62 -8.80
N GLN A 80 -33.15 -40.04 -9.74
CA GLN A 80 -33.52 -41.10 -10.66
C GLN A 80 -33.47 -42.39 -9.85
N SER A 81 -34.62 -43.05 -9.67
CA SER A 81 -34.64 -44.41 -9.13
C SER A 81 -33.83 -45.29 -10.06
N ILE A 82 -32.80 -45.94 -9.52
CA ILE A 82 -32.05 -46.97 -10.24
C ILE A 82 -33.06 -48.11 -10.49
N SER A 83 -33.39 -48.32 -11.76
CA SER A 83 -34.23 -49.42 -12.24
C SER A 83 -33.51 -50.76 -12.12
#